data_AF-A0A960M7Z6-F1
#
_entry.id   AF-A0A960M7Z6-F1
#
_cell.length_a   1.000
_cell.length_b   1.000
_cell.length_c   1.000
_cell.angle_alpha   90.00
_cell.angle_beta   90.00
_cell.angle_gamma   90.00
#
_symmetry.space_group_name_H-M   'P 1'
#
loop_
_entity.id
_entity.type
_entity.pdbx_description
1 polymer ?
#
loop_
_entity_poly.entity_id
_entity_poly.type
_entity_poly.pdbx_seq_one_letter_code
_entity_poly.pdbx_strand_id
1 'polypeptide(L)'
;MTKIGAAKLTLTGANTYSGGTTVTAGTLQGNTASLQGPITNNAAVIFNQGGLGTYAGNMSGTGSLTKSGASTLTLSGTNTYSGGTTVSTGVLQGSTTSLQGSIINNATVTFNQASDGTYGDVISGSGNLTKIGTAKLILTGANTYSGGTTVTAGTLQGNTASLQGPITNNAAVIFDQGGLGTYAGNMSGTGSLTKEGTETLTLSGTNTYSGGTTVSVGTLQGTTSSLQGSIINNTAVIFNQSTDGTYAGVMSSSGSLTKQGTGKVILTGANTYSGGTTVTAGTLQGNVGSFPGDILNDAVVVFDQGSD
;
A
#
# COMPACT_ATOMS: atom_id res chain seq x y z
N MET A 1 37.05 6.81 10.94
CA MET A 1 37.74 6.29 9.74
C MET A 1 37.34 7.16 8.54
N THR A 2 38.22 7.39 7.57
CA THR A 2 37.86 8.12 6.33
C THR A 2 38.20 7.28 5.11
N LYS A 3 37.19 6.97 4.29
CA LYS A 3 37.36 6.33 2.97
C LYS A 3 37.52 7.41 1.91
N ILE A 4 38.71 7.50 1.34
CA ILE A 4 39.07 8.40 0.23
C ILE A 4 39.38 7.62 -1.07
N GLY A 5 39.52 8.34 -2.19
CA GLY A 5 39.85 7.77 -3.50
C GLY A 5 38.68 7.07 -4.20
N ALA A 6 38.74 6.98 -5.54
CA ALA A 6 37.64 6.47 -6.36
C ALA A 6 37.42 4.94 -6.26
N ALA A 7 38.41 4.18 -5.79
CA ALA A 7 38.34 2.73 -5.73
C ALA A 7 37.35 2.20 -4.68
N LYS A 8 36.93 0.94 -4.84
CA LYS A 8 36.15 0.19 -3.86
C LYS A 8 37.04 -0.34 -2.75
N LEU A 9 36.69 -0.07 -1.49
CA LEU A 9 37.27 -0.71 -0.30
C LEU A 9 36.25 -1.72 0.24
N THR A 10 36.67 -2.97 0.43
CA THR A 10 35.81 -4.01 1.03
C THR A 10 36.35 -4.38 2.41
N LEU A 11 35.52 -4.25 3.43
CA LEU A 11 35.79 -4.70 4.79
C LEU A 11 35.18 -6.09 4.98
N THR A 12 36.01 -7.08 5.27
CA THR A 12 35.59 -8.48 5.38
C THR A 12 35.59 -9.00 6.83
N GLY A 13 36.40 -8.39 7.70
CA GLY A 13 36.49 -8.73 9.11
C GLY A 13 35.47 -8.00 9.97
N ALA A 14 35.05 -8.62 11.07
CA ALA A 14 34.32 -7.93 12.12
C ALA A 14 35.15 -6.75 12.65
N ASN A 15 34.47 -5.67 13.01
CA ASN A 15 35.08 -4.45 13.51
C ASN A 15 34.36 -4.00 14.78
N THR A 16 35.09 -3.50 15.77
CA THR A 16 34.54 -2.93 17.01
C THR A 16 34.62 -1.40 17.05
N TYR A 17 35.13 -0.77 16.00
CA TYR A 17 35.23 0.68 15.88
C TYR A 17 33.85 1.33 15.84
N SER A 18 33.46 1.98 16.94
CA SER A 18 32.18 2.69 17.06
C SER A 18 32.27 4.17 16.69
N GLY A 19 33.45 4.67 16.35
CA GLY A 19 33.65 6.06 15.92
C GLY A 19 33.05 6.34 14.53
N GLY A 20 33.02 7.61 14.15
CA GLY A 20 32.45 8.02 12.86
C GLY A 20 33.27 7.55 11.66
N THR A 21 32.59 7.12 10.61
CA THR A 21 33.18 6.79 9.31
C THR A 21 32.71 7.77 8.24
N THR A 22 33.63 8.44 7.55
CA THR A 22 33.30 9.33 6.43
C THR A 22 33.70 8.67 5.12
N VAL A 23 32.76 8.52 4.18
CA VAL A 23 33.02 8.05 2.81
C VAL A 23 32.99 9.24 1.88
N THR A 24 34.18 9.74 1.52
CA THR A 24 34.33 10.95 0.69
C THR A 24 34.28 10.64 -0.80
N ALA A 25 34.78 9.47 -1.22
CA ALA A 25 34.81 9.05 -2.62
C ALA A 25 34.83 7.51 -2.77
N GLY A 26 34.44 7.05 -3.96
CA GLY A 26 34.41 5.63 -4.31
C GLY A 26 33.34 4.86 -3.54
N THR A 27 33.62 3.58 -3.30
CA THR A 27 32.67 2.68 -2.61
C THR A 27 33.28 2.13 -1.34
N LEU A 28 32.54 2.19 -0.23
CA LEU A 28 32.81 1.39 0.96
C LEU A 28 31.84 0.22 1.00
N GLN A 29 32.35 -1.02 0.97
CA GLN A 29 31.55 -2.22 1.10
C GLN A 29 31.88 -2.94 2.41
N GLY A 30 30.85 -3.46 3.07
CA GLY A 30 30.99 -4.36 4.20
C GLY A 30 29.66 -5.02 4.55
N ASN A 31 29.51 -5.46 5.79
CA ASN A 31 28.29 -6.01 6.36
C ASN A 31 28.07 -5.38 7.76
N THR A 32 27.01 -5.76 8.46
CA THR A 32 26.73 -5.23 9.81
C THR A 32 27.71 -5.69 10.89
N ALA A 33 28.67 -6.58 10.60
CA ALA A 33 29.76 -6.91 11.51
C ALA A 33 30.99 -6.03 11.25
N SER A 34 31.24 -5.61 10.01
CA SER A 34 32.41 -4.82 9.62
C SER A 34 32.15 -3.29 9.61
N LEU A 35 30.91 -2.89 9.35
CA LEU A 35 30.47 -1.49 9.34
C LEU A 35 29.77 -1.17 10.66
N GLN A 36 30.37 -0.28 11.45
CA GLN A 36 29.93 0.12 12.79
C GLN A 36 30.03 1.64 12.94
N GLY A 37 29.40 2.17 13.99
CA GLY A 37 29.38 3.61 14.28
C GLY A 37 28.55 4.40 13.27
N PRO A 38 28.47 5.74 13.38
CA PRO A 38 27.80 6.56 12.37
C PRO A 38 28.60 6.63 11.06
N ILE A 39 27.90 6.73 9.93
CA ILE A 39 28.51 6.87 8.60
C ILE A 39 28.06 8.18 7.92
N THR A 40 28.99 9.07 7.61
CA THR A 40 28.76 10.17 6.67
C THR A 40 29.07 9.67 5.26
N ASN A 41 28.04 9.30 4.50
CA ASN A 41 28.14 8.76 3.15
C ASN A 41 28.00 9.89 2.11
N ASN A 42 29.11 10.35 1.54
CA ASN A 42 29.11 11.35 0.45
C ASN A 42 29.42 10.73 -0.93
N ALA A 43 29.47 9.39 -1.03
CA ALA A 43 29.72 8.69 -2.29
C ALA A 43 28.86 7.42 -2.41
N ALA A 44 29.36 6.26 -2.00
CA ALA A 44 28.58 5.02 -2.02
C ALA A 44 28.95 4.08 -0.86
N VAL A 45 27.91 3.53 -0.23
CA VAL A 45 28.03 2.47 0.78
C VAL A 45 27.25 1.24 0.35
N ILE A 46 27.87 0.06 0.43
CA ILE A 46 27.24 -1.23 0.15
C ILE A 46 27.25 -2.08 1.42
N PHE A 47 26.08 -2.50 1.86
CA PHE A 47 25.93 -3.61 2.79
C PHE A 47 25.70 -4.90 2.01
N ASN A 48 26.73 -5.75 1.94
CA ASN A 48 26.63 -7.12 1.43
C ASN A 48 26.32 -8.06 2.59
N GLN A 49 25.03 -8.25 2.84
CA GLN A 49 24.55 -8.87 4.07
C GLN A 49 24.16 -10.33 3.81
N GLY A 50 25.11 -11.23 4.10
CA GLY A 50 24.96 -12.68 3.93
C GLY A 50 24.34 -13.44 5.11
N GLY A 51 24.20 -12.79 6.27
CA GLY A 51 23.47 -13.28 7.44
C GLY A 51 22.58 -12.17 8.01
N LEU A 52 21.64 -12.48 8.90
CA LEU A 52 20.81 -11.44 9.53
C LEU A 52 21.68 -10.42 10.27
N GLY A 53 21.36 -9.13 10.12
CA GLY A 53 22.16 -8.09 10.74
C GLY A 53 21.39 -6.79 10.95
N THR A 54 21.66 -6.12 12.06
CA THR A 54 21.14 -4.78 12.35
C THR A 54 22.29 -3.78 12.33
N TYR A 55 22.13 -2.71 11.56
CA TYR A 55 23.01 -1.55 11.60
C TYR A 55 22.32 -0.42 12.37
N ALA A 56 22.83 -0.12 13.55
CA ALA A 56 22.28 0.87 14.47
C ALA A 56 22.89 2.27 14.31
N GLY A 57 23.96 2.41 13.52
CA GLY A 57 24.58 3.69 13.26
C GLY A 57 23.67 4.60 12.42
N ASN A 58 23.70 5.90 12.72
CA ASN A 58 23.06 6.89 11.85
C ASN A 58 23.89 7.06 10.57
N MET A 59 23.23 7.08 9.42
CA MET A 59 23.83 7.38 8.13
C MET A 59 23.33 8.72 7.60
N SER A 60 24.24 9.58 7.18
CA SER A 60 23.98 10.91 6.61
C SER A 60 24.72 11.10 5.29
N GLY A 61 24.54 12.26 4.64
CA GLY A 61 25.27 12.64 3.43
C GLY A 61 24.52 12.39 2.12
N THR A 62 25.15 12.72 1.00
CA THR A 62 24.50 12.72 -0.33
C THR A 62 24.72 11.43 -1.14
N GLY A 63 25.47 10.49 -0.58
CA GLY A 63 25.85 9.26 -1.25
C GLY A 63 24.74 8.21 -1.26
N SER A 64 24.85 7.27 -2.20
CA SER A 64 23.89 6.18 -2.37
C SER A 64 24.14 5.04 -1.38
N LEU A 65 23.06 4.39 -0.95
CA LEU A 65 23.10 3.12 -0.21
C LEU A 65 22.75 1.95 -1.14
N THR A 66 23.46 0.83 -1.03
CA THR A 66 23.07 -0.43 -1.68
C THR A 66 22.98 -1.56 -0.69
N LYS A 67 21.84 -2.25 -0.65
CA LYS A 67 21.65 -3.53 0.03
C LYS A 67 21.84 -4.68 -0.96
N SER A 68 22.83 -5.52 -0.68
CA SER A 68 23.10 -6.78 -1.38
C SER A 68 23.22 -7.93 -0.37
N GLY A 69 23.48 -9.15 -0.85
CA GLY A 69 23.45 -10.37 -0.04
C GLY A 69 22.01 -10.86 0.23
N ALA A 70 21.88 -12.16 0.50
CA ALA A 70 20.58 -12.83 0.52
C ALA A 70 19.75 -12.58 1.79
N SER A 71 20.36 -12.15 2.89
CA SER A 71 19.68 -12.03 4.20
C SER A 71 19.11 -10.64 4.45
N THR A 72 18.42 -10.50 5.58
CA THR A 72 17.89 -9.21 6.04
C THR A 72 18.98 -8.30 6.58
N LEU A 73 19.02 -7.07 6.08
CA LEU A 73 19.64 -5.92 6.74
C LEU A 73 18.55 -5.10 7.40
N THR A 74 18.64 -4.92 8.71
CA THR A 74 17.79 -3.98 9.45
C THR A 74 18.56 -2.69 9.67
N LEU A 75 18.02 -1.56 9.22
CA LEU A 75 18.48 -0.24 9.62
C LEU A 75 17.63 0.23 10.79
N SER A 76 18.28 0.47 11.95
CA SER A 76 17.59 0.98 13.14
C SER A 76 18.04 2.38 13.55
N GLY A 77 19.11 2.90 12.94
CA GLY A 77 19.54 4.28 13.11
C GLY A 77 18.57 5.27 12.47
N THR A 78 18.54 6.49 13.00
CA THR A 78 17.81 7.61 12.38
C THR A 78 18.70 8.21 11.31
N ASN A 79 18.31 8.03 10.06
CA ASN A 79 19.13 8.34 8.90
C ASN A 79 18.69 9.64 8.23
N THR A 80 19.64 10.31 7.59
CA THR A 80 19.43 11.58 6.86
C THR A 80 20.17 11.59 5.51
N TYR A 81 20.59 10.41 5.02
CA TYR A 81 21.20 10.33 3.70
C TYR A 81 20.16 10.62 2.60
N SER A 82 20.57 11.29 1.53
CA SER A 82 19.67 11.72 0.47
C SER A 82 19.97 11.10 -0.90
N GLY A 83 21.07 10.35 -1.04
CA GLY A 83 21.48 9.76 -2.32
C GLY A 83 20.66 8.56 -2.80
N GLY A 84 19.59 8.20 -2.08
CA GLY A 84 18.72 7.08 -2.39
C GLY A 84 19.30 5.70 -2.03
N THR A 85 18.49 4.68 -2.25
CA THR A 85 18.78 3.30 -1.89
C THR A 85 18.49 2.34 -3.03
N THR A 86 19.40 1.40 -3.29
CA THR A 86 19.13 0.24 -4.15
C THR A 86 19.07 -1.03 -3.32
N VAL A 87 17.99 -1.80 -3.44
CA VAL A 87 17.85 -3.13 -2.83
C VAL A 87 17.99 -4.17 -3.92
N SER A 88 19.20 -4.71 -4.08
CA SER A 88 19.51 -5.68 -5.13
C SER A 88 19.00 -7.08 -4.79
N THR A 89 19.18 -7.51 -3.55
CA THR A 89 18.83 -8.87 -3.09
C THR A 89 18.48 -8.91 -1.59
N GLY A 90 17.76 -9.95 -1.19
CA GLY A 90 17.37 -10.17 0.20
C GLY A 90 16.33 -9.17 0.68
N VAL A 91 16.39 -8.81 1.97
CA VAL A 91 15.44 -7.88 2.60
C VAL A 91 16.18 -6.66 3.14
N LEU A 92 15.71 -5.47 2.79
CA LEU A 92 16.02 -4.25 3.54
C LEU A 92 14.85 -3.96 4.48
N GLN A 93 15.10 -3.95 5.78
CA GLN A 93 14.11 -3.61 6.79
C GLN A 93 14.47 -2.29 7.47
N GLY A 94 13.46 -1.45 7.69
CA GLY A 94 13.61 -0.22 8.46
C GLY A 94 12.27 0.44 8.72
N SER A 95 12.28 1.65 9.23
CA SER A 95 11.14 2.56 9.32
C SER A 95 11.31 3.80 8.44
N THR A 96 10.30 4.67 8.38
CA THR A 96 10.37 6.00 7.74
C THR A 96 11.44 6.93 8.32
N THR A 97 12.02 6.62 9.49
CA THR A 97 13.13 7.39 10.07
C THR A 97 14.50 6.83 9.69
N SER A 98 14.56 5.64 9.09
CA SER A 98 15.82 4.92 8.77
C SER A 98 15.98 4.64 7.27
N LEU A 99 14.89 4.45 6.55
CA LEU A 99 14.88 4.40 5.09
C LEU A 99 14.71 5.83 4.60
N GLN A 100 15.53 6.29 3.67
CA GLN A 100 15.51 7.67 3.16
C GLN A 100 15.79 7.69 1.64
N GLY A 101 15.29 8.72 0.96
CA GLY A 101 15.49 8.93 -0.47
C GLY A 101 14.73 7.93 -1.34
N SER A 102 14.82 8.09 -2.66
CA SER A 102 14.16 7.14 -3.57
C SER A 102 14.75 5.72 -3.43
N ILE A 103 13.89 4.71 -3.48
CA ILE A 103 14.27 3.30 -3.38
C ILE A 103 14.07 2.60 -4.73
N ILE A 104 15.13 2.00 -5.25
CA ILE A 104 15.04 1.00 -6.33
C ILE A 104 14.97 -0.38 -5.67
N ASN A 105 13.77 -0.93 -5.56
CA ASN A 105 13.47 -2.20 -4.92
C ASN A 105 13.43 -3.33 -5.97
N ASN A 106 14.51 -4.12 -6.07
CA ASN A 106 14.57 -5.31 -6.92
C ASN A 106 14.41 -6.62 -6.13
N ALA A 107 14.08 -6.53 -4.83
CA ALA A 107 13.92 -7.69 -3.96
C ALA A 107 12.79 -7.47 -2.95
N THR A 108 13.10 -7.12 -1.69
CA THR A 108 12.07 -6.82 -0.69
C THR A 108 12.48 -5.65 0.20
N VAL A 109 11.56 -4.72 0.37
CA VAL A 109 11.63 -3.64 1.36
C VAL A 109 10.56 -3.88 2.41
N THR A 110 10.95 -3.89 3.68
CA THR A 110 10.05 -4.02 4.81
C THR A 110 10.04 -2.74 5.63
N PHE A 111 8.89 -2.08 5.70
CA PHE A 111 8.63 -1.01 6.65
C PHE A 111 8.08 -1.59 7.95
N ASN A 112 8.89 -1.56 9.01
CA ASN A 112 8.48 -1.86 10.37
C ASN A 112 8.17 -0.57 11.12
N GLN A 113 6.92 -0.13 11.03
CA GLN A 113 6.47 1.13 11.62
C GLN A 113 5.93 0.93 13.04
N ALA A 114 6.71 1.34 14.03
CA ALA A 114 6.28 1.38 15.44
C ALA A 114 5.55 2.69 15.80
N SER A 115 5.79 3.76 15.03
CA SER A 115 5.10 5.05 15.12
C SER A 115 4.64 5.48 13.73
N ASP A 116 3.61 6.32 13.69
CA ASP A 116 3.08 6.85 12.44
C ASP A 116 4.17 7.60 11.68
N GLY A 117 4.26 7.39 10.37
CA GLY A 117 5.28 8.02 9.55
C GLY A 117 4.91 8.09 8.08
N THR A 118 5.43 9.11 7.42
CA THR A 118 5.24 9.35 5.98
C THR A 118 6.53 9.05 5.23
N TYR A 119 6.40 8.31 4.13
CA TYR A 119 7.45 8.12 3.14
C TYR A 119 7.06 8.84 1.84
N GLY A 120 7.74 9.95 1.56
CA GLY A 120 7.44 10.80 0.41
C GLY A 120 8.26 10.49 -0.85
N ASP A 121 9.34 9.73 -0.72
CA ASP A 121 10.19 9.38 -1.85
C ASP A 121 9.62 8.24 -2.69
N VAL A 122 10.03 8.17 -3.96
CA VAL A 122 9.58 7.16 -4.91
C VAL A 122 10.19 5.80 -4.62
N ILE A 123 9.34 4.77 -4.59
CA ILE A 123 9.73 3.37 -4.60
C ILE A 123 9.46 2.81 -6.00
N SER A 124 10.46 2.21 -6.61
CA SER A 124 10.45 1.66 -7.98
C SER A 124 11.01 0.22 -8.00
N GLY A 125 10.98 -0.44 -9.15
CA GLY A 125 11.60 -1.76 -9.35
C GLY A 125 10.62 -2.95 -9.25
N SER A 126 11.13 -4.16 -9.40
CA SER A 126 10.29 -5.37 -9.48
C SER A 126 9.97 -6.04 -8.14
N GLY A 127 10.56 -5.53 -7.05
CA GLY A 127 10.47 -6.14 -5.73
C GLY A 127 9.16 -5.88 -4.98
N ASN A 128 9.03 -6.57 -3.85
CA ASN A 128 7.87 -6.54 -2.98
C ASN A 128 8.03 -5.51 -1.87
N LEU A 129 6.91 -4.91 -1.46
CA LEU A 129 6.81 -4.11 -0.24
C LEU A 129 6.15 -4.93 0.87
N THR A 130 6.67 -4.86 2.09
CA THR A 130 6.01 -5.43 3.27
C THR A 130 5.82 -4.35 4.34
N LYS A 131 4.58 -4.16 4.79
CA LYS A 131 4.24 -3.31 5.92
C LYS A 131 3.99 -4.17 7.17
N ILE A 132 4.85 -4.01 8.16
CA ILE A 132 4.69 -4.57 9.51
C ILE A 132 4.69 -3.43 10.55
N GLY A 133 4.61 -3.80 11.82
CA GLY A 133 4.50 -2.84 12.93
C GLY A 133 3.07 -2.29 13.05
N THR A 134 2.70 -1.89 14.26
CA THR A 134 1.31 -1.57 14.62
C THR A 134 0.84 -0.20 14.14
N ALA A 135 1.76 0.70 13.79
CA ALA A 135 1.44 2.07 13.43
C ALA A 135 1.11 2.25 11.94
N LYS A 136 0.77 3.48 11.55
CA LYS A 136 0.47 3.87 10.17
C LYS A 136 1.74 4.11 9.36
N LEU A 137 1.81 3.53 8.16
CA LEU A 137 2.72 3.97 7.09
C LEU A 137 1.92 4.76 6.06
N ILE A 138 2.29 6.01 5.82
CA ILE A 138 1.70 6.84 4.78
C ILE A 138 2.67 6.91 3.60
N LEU A 139 2.27 6.44 2.42
CA LEU A 139 3.03 6.58 1.19
C LEU A 139 2.46 7.72 0.36
N THR A 140 3.27 8.75 0.10
CA THR A 140 2.88 9.89 -0.74
C THR A 140 3.67 9.98 -2.04
N GLY A 141 4.80 9.28 -2.16
CA GLY A 141 5.57 9.18 -3.40
C GLY A 141 4.77 8.49 -4.51
N ALA A 142 4.89 8.99 -5.74
CA ALA A 142 4.32 8.34 -6.93
C ALA A 142 5.13 7.09 -7.27
N ASN A 143 4.68 5.95 -6.79
CA ASN A 143 5.44 4.71 -6.81
C ASN A 143 5.26 3.94 -8.13
N THR A 144 6.28 3.19 -8.51
CA THR A 144 6.32 2.40 -9.76
C THR A 144 6.78 0.96 -9.52
N TYR A 145 6.87 0.51 -8.27
CA TYR A 145 7.22 -0.88 -7.98
C TYR A 145 6.09 -1.83 -8.43
N SER A 146 6.46 -3.01 -8.92
CA SER A 146 5.51 -3.95 -9.53
C SER A 146 5.29 -5.27 -8.78
N GLY A 147 6.11 -5.58 -7.76
CA GLY A 147 6.02 -6.86 -7.03
C GLY A 147 4.77 -6.99 -6.15
N GLY A 148 4.15 -5.86 -5.81
CA GLY A 148 2.98 -5.79 -4.93
C GLY A 148 3.36 -5.53 -3.47
N THR A 149 2.33 -5.54 -2.62
CA THR A 149 2.46 -5.16 -1.21
C THR A 149 1.77 -6.15 -0.28
N THR A 150 2.44 -6.55 0.79
CA THR A 150 1.82 -7.29 1.90
C THR A 150 1.67 -6.37 3.10
N VAL A 151 0.45 -6.25 3.62
CA VAL A 151 0.14 -5.50 4.85
C VAL A 151 -0.17 -6.50 5.95
N THR A 152 0.80 -6.75 6.82
CA THR A 152 0.68 -7.76 7.90
C THR A 152 0.11 -7.16 9.18
N ALA A 153 0.43 -5.89 9.48
CA ALA A 153 0.00 -5.23 10.71
C ALA A 153 -0.07 -3.70 10.55
N GLY A 154 -0.86 -3.08 11.44
CA GLY A 154 -1.09 -1.64 11.45
C GLY A 154 -1.88 -1.18 10.23
N THR A 155 -1.59 0.03 9.76
CA THR A 155 -2.28 0.63 8.60
C THR A 155 -1.29 0.99 7.51
N LEU A 156 -1.62 0.67 6.26
CA LEU A 156 -0.99 1.27 5.07
C LEU A 156 -1.95 2.31 4.50
N GLN A 157 -1.52 3.57 4.39
CA GLN A 157 -2.28 4.64 3.77
C GLN A 157 -1.56 5.15 2.52
N GLY A 158 -2.32 5.42 1.46
CA GLY A 158 -1.81 6.03 0.24
C GLY A 158 -2.94 6.41 -0.70
N ASN A 159 -2.66 6.54 -1.99
CA ASN A 159 -3.64 6.78 -3.03
C ASN A 159 -3.28 5.95 -4.29
N THR A 160 -4.01 6.11 -5.38
CA THR A 160 -3.75 5.34 -6.63
C THR A 160 -2.42 5.67 -7.31
N ALA A 161 -1.71 6.73 -6.92
CA ALA A 161 -0.36 7.02 -7.40
C ALA A 161 0.71 6.36 -6.53
N SER A 162 0.47 6.18 -5.23
CA SER A 162 1.45 5.63 -4.29
C SER A 162 1.28 4.15 -3.97
N LEU A 163 0.09 3.59 -4.16
CA LEU A 163 -0.19 2.16 -4.00
C LEU A 163 -0.28 1.50 -5.38
N GLN A 164 0.50 0.43 -5.60
CA GLN A 164 0.59 -0.27 -6.89
C GLN A 164 0.66 -1.79 -6.72
N GLY A 165 0.36 -2.52 -7.80
CA GLY A 165 0.44 -3.98 -7.87
C GLY A 165 -0.65 -4.68 -7.04
N PRO A 166 -0.58 -6.01 -6.84
CA PRO A 166 -1.50 -6.69 -5.93
C PRO A 166 -1.22 -6.30 -4.46
N ILE A 167 -2.28 -6.20 -3.65
CA ILE A 167 -2.17 -6.02 -2.20
C ILE A 167 -2.72 -7.26 -1.48
N THR A 168 -1.89 -7.88 -0.64
CA THR A 168 -2.36 -8.82 0.39
C THR A 168 -2.60 -8.02 1.68
N ASN A 169 -3.86 -7.68 1.94
CA ASN A 169 -4.29 -6.89 3.09
C ASN A 169 -4.72 -7.80 4.24
N ASN A 170 -3.86 -8.02 5.22
CA ASN A 170 -4.18 -8.79 6.42
C ASN A 170 -4.42 -7.90 7.66
N ALA A 171 -4.46 -6.58 7.50
CA ALA A 171 -4.68 -5.62 8.58
C ALA A 171 -5.62 -4.49 8.13
N ALA A 172 -5.08 -3.34 7.73
CA ALA A 172 -5.88 -2.22 7.23
C ALA A 172 -5.16 -1.49 6.09
N VAL A 173 -5.93 -1.14 5.06
CA VAL A 173 -5.50 -0.29 3.93
C VAL A 173 -6.43 0.90 3.82
N ILE A 174 -5.86 2.09 3.69
CA ILE A 174 -6.58 3.34 3.45
C ILE A 174 -6.17 3.91 2.09
N PHE A 175 -7.15 4.17 1.24
CA PHE A 175 -6.99 5.03 0.07
C PHE A 175 -7.52 6.43 0.40
N ASP A 176 -6.62 7.37 0.63
CA ASP A 176 -6.93 8.80 0.78
C ASP A 176 -6.85 9.47 -0.61
N GLN A 177 -7.98 9.42 -1.30
CA GLN A 177 -8.06 9.73 -2.73
C GLN A 177 -8.61 11.15 -2.94
N GLY A 178 -7.71 12.14 -2.97
CA GLY A 178 -8.04 13.56 -3.21
C GLY A 178 -8.14 13.98 -4.69
N GLY A 179 -7.84 13.08 -5.63
CA GLY A 179 -8.00 13.26 -7.08
C GLY A 179 -8.70 12.04 -7.67
N LEU A 180 -9.29 12.11 -8.87
CA LEU A 180 -9.85 10.89 -9.50
C LEU A 180 -8.74 9.85 -9.71
N GLY A 181 -9.02 8.58 -9.39
CA GLY A 181 -8.02 7.53 -9.51
C GLY A 181 -8.61 6.14 -9.72
N THR A 182 -7.89 5.30 -10.46
CA THR A 182 -8.21 3.88 -10.61
C THR A 182 -7.11 3.02 -10.02
N TYR A 183 -7.48 2.11 -9.13
CA TYR A 183 -6.61 1.06 -8.63
C TYR A 183 -6.91 -0.25 -9.38
N ALA A 184 -5.93 -0.73 -10.14
CA ALA A 184 -6.04 -1.95 -10.94
C ALA A 184 -5.54 -3.21 -10.23
N GLY A 185 -4.84 -3.05 -9.11
CA GLY A 185 -4.33 -4.17 -8.33
C GLY A 185 -5.45 -4.99 -7.70
N ASN A 186 -5.31 -6.31 -7.70
CA ASN A 186 -6.17 -7.20 -6.91
C ASN A 186 -5.82 -7.02 -5.43
N MET A 187 -6.84 -6.92 -4.58
CA MET A 187 -6.70 -6.92 -3.13
C MET A 187 -7.29 -8.20 -2.53
N SER A 188 -6.52 -8.87 -1.68
CA SER A 188 -6.89 -10.10 -0.98
C SER A 188 -6.62 -9.98 0.52
N GLY A 189 -6.96 -11.02 1.29
CA GLY A 189 -6.65 -11.12 2.73
C GLY A 189 -7.81 -10.76 3.65
N THR A 190 -7.57 -10.78 4.95
CA THR A 190 -8.63 -10.63 5.97
C THR A 190 -8.84 -9.19 6.45
N GLY A 191 -8.02 -8.26 5.98
CA GLY A 191 -8.00 -6.88 6.43
C GLY A 191 -9.12 -6.02 5.86
N SER A 192 -9.29 -4.84 6.46
CA SER A 192 -10.30 -3.86 6.07
C SER A 192 -9.76 -2.87 5.04
N LEU A 193 -10.67 -2.34 4.21
CA LEU A 193 -10.40 -1.24 3.29
C LEU A 193 -11.14 0.01 3.74
N THR A 194 -10.48 1.16 3.79
CA THR A 194 -11.13 2.46 3.99
C THR A 194 -10.87 3.35 2.78
N LYS A 195 -11.94 3.95 2.24
CA LYS A 195 -11.89 5.02 1.25
C LYS A 195 -12.08 6.37 1.95
N GLU A 196 -11.06 7.20 1.87
CA GLU A 196 -11.01 8.60 2.30
C GLU A 196 -10.72 9.52 1.10
N GLY A 197 -10.66 10.82 1.33
CA GLY A 197 -10.49 11.83 0.27
C GLY A 197 -11.78 12.11 -0.50
N THR A 198 -11.89 13.32 -1.03
CA THR A 198 -13.15 13.86 -1.61
C THR A 198 -13.54 13.25 -2.94
N GLU A 199 -12.58 12.69 -3.68
CA GLU A 199 -12.78 12.27 -5.07
C GLU A 199 -13.14 10.79 -5.21
N THR A 200 -13.38 10.37 -6.45
CA THR A 200 -13.72 8.98 -6.77
C THR A 200 -12.48 8.09 -6.78
N LEU A 201 -12.52 7.01 -5.99
CA LEU A 201 -11.65 5.85 -6.15
C LEU A 201 -12.38 4.79 -6.95
N THR A 202 -11.83 4.39 -8.09
CA THR A 202 -12.31 3.24 -8.86
C THR A 202 -11.46 2.02 -8.56
N LEU A 203 -12.07 0.94 -8.07
CA LEU A 203 -11.45 -0.37 -7.97
C LEU A 203 -11.79 -1.18 -9.22
N SER A 204 -10.76 -1.55 -9.99
CA SER A 204 -10.92 -2.36 -11.21
C SER A 204 -10.30 -3.76 -11.09
N GLY A 205 -9.44 -3.99 -10.08
CA GLY A 205 -8.94 -5.31 -9.75
C GLY A 205 -10.04 -6.25 -9.25
N THR A 206 -9.85 -7.56 -9.43
CA THR A 206 -10.74 -8.57 -8.84
C THR A 206 -10.30 -8.82 -7.41
N ASN A 207 -11.18 -8.49 -6.47
CA ASN A 207 -10.85 -8.46 -5.06
C ASN A 207 -11.45 -9.67 -4.33
N THR A 208 -10.76 -10.10 -3.28
CA THR A 208 -11.13 -11.24 -2.43
C THR A 208 -10.92 -10.95 -0.94
N TYR A 209 -10.67 -9.69 -0.58
CA TYR A 209 -10.51 -9.32 0.82
C TYR A 209 -11.84 -9.46 1.57
N SER A 210 -11.77 -9.88 2.84
CA SER A 210 -12.98 -10.22 3.62
C SER A 210 -13.26 -9.30 4.80
N GLY A 211 -12.36 -8.36 5.13
CA GLY A 211 -12.51 -7.48 6.28
C GLY A 211 -13.51 -6.33 6.12
N GLY A 212 -14.24 -6.29 5.00
CA GLY A 212 -15.23 -5.25 4.68
C GLY A 212 -14.60 -3.95 4.18
N THR A 213 -15.46 -2.97 3.91
CA THR A 213 -15.05 -1.65 3.40
C THR A 213 -15.80 -0.52 4.09
N THR A 214 -15.10 0.57 4.39
CA THR A 214 -15.71 1.81 4.85
C THR A 214 -15.50 2.90 3.81
N VAL A 215 -16.57 3.50 3.31
CA VAL A 215 -16.51 4.70 2.47
C VAL A 215 -16.76 5.89 3.37
N SER A 216 -15.68 6.50 3.86
CA SER A 216 -15.74 7.63 4.79
C SER A 216 -16.06 8.94 4.06
N VAL A 217 -15.42 9.16 2.91
CA VAL A 217 -15.52 10.41 2.12
C VAL A 217 -15.44 10.10 0.62
N GLY A 218 -16.10 10.93 -0.19
CA GLY A 218 -16.06 10.87 -1.65
C GLY A 218 -16.87 9.70 -2.19
N THR A 219 -16.42 9.13 -3.32
CA THR A 219 -17.13 8.02 -3.98
C THR A 219 -16.22 6.80 -4.10
N LEU A 220 -16.76 5.62 -3.79
CA LEU A 220 -16.16 4.35 -4.15
C LEU A 220 -16.88 3.77 -5.37
N GLN A 221 -16.16 3.55 -6.46
CA GLN A 221 -16.68 2.95 -7.67
C GLN A 221 -16.05 1.58 -7.92
N GLY A 222 -16.84 0.62 -8.39
CA GLY A 222 -16.34 -0.69 -8.80
C GLY A 222 -17.41 -1.55 -9.46
N THR A 223 -17.19 -2.86 -9.43
CA THR A 223 -18.08 -3.91 -9.91
C THR A 223 -18.34 -4.91 -8.79
N THR A 224 -19.21 -5.88 -9.03
CA THR A 224 -19.41 -7.04 -8.15
C THR A 224 -18.17 -7.93 -8.00
N SER A 225 -17.16 -7.78 -8.89
CA SER A 225 -15.87 -8.48 -8.76
C SER A 225 -14.83 -7.66 -7.96
N SER A 226 -14.97 -6.34 -7.88
CA SER A 226 -14.01 -5.48 -7.16
C SER A 226 -14.52 -4.99 -5.81
N LEU A 227 -15.84 -4.85 -5.62
CA LEU A 227 -16.43 -4.49 -4.33
C LEU A 227 -16.82 -5.77 -3.59
N GLN A 228 -16.29 -5.99 -2.39
CA GLN A 228 -16.45 -7.23 -1.62
C GLN A 228 -16.82 -6.96 -0.16
N GLY A 229 -17.47 -7.94 0.48
CA GLY A 229 -17.83 -7.91 1.90
C GLY A 229 -18.90 -6.87 2.24
N SER A 230 -19.11 -6.58 3.51
CA SER A 230 -20.02 -5.49 3.92
C SER A 230 -19.38 -4.13 3.64
N ILE A 231 -20.18 -3.15 3.23
CA ILE A 231 -19.75 -1.77 3.02
C ILE A 231 -20.49 -0.84 3.99
N ILE A 232 -19.74 -0.14 4.84
CA ILE A 232 -20.23 1.03 5.57
C ILE A 232 -20.19 2.21 4.59
N ASN A 233 -21.33 2.56 4.00
CA ASN A 233 -21.45 3.59 2.97
C ASN A 233 -21.87 4.91 3.61
N ASN A 234 -20.93 5.76 4.02
CA ASN A 234 -21.29 7.05 4.61
C ASN A 234 -21.60 8.12 3.55
N THR A 235 -21.12 7.94 2.31
CA THR A 235 -21.22 8.95 1.24
C THR A 235 -21.82 8.40 -0.05
N ALA A 236 -21.06 7.64 -0.84
CA ALA A 236 -21.54 7.14 -2.13
C ALA A 236 -20.78 5.88 -2.59
N VAL A 237 -21.54 4.91 -3.08
CA VAL A 237 -21.05 3.72 -3.77
C VAL A 237 -21.64 3.64 -5.18
N ILE A 238 -20.80 3.36 -6.17
CA ILE A 238 -21.21 3.16 -7.56
C ILE A 238 -20.82 1.76 -8.02
N PHE A 239 -21.81 0.97 -8.45
CA PHE A 239 -21.58 -0.20 -9.29
C PHE A 239 -21.63 0.21 -10.75
N ASN A 240 -20.46 0.29 -11.39
CA ASN A 240 -20.33 0.47 -12.83
C ASN A 240 -20.16 -0.89 -13.51
N GLN A 241 -21.29 -1.56 -13.73
CA GLN A 241 -21.32 -2.97 -14.07
C GLN A 241 -21.62 -3.19 -15.56
N SER A 242 -20.66 -3.74 -16.31
CA SER A 242 -20.85 -4.05 -17.74
C SER A 242 -21.34 -5.48 -17.99
N THR A 243 -21.00 -6.42 -17.11
CA THR A 243 -21.39 -7.84 -17.16
C THR A 243 -22.18 -8.22 -15.93
N ASP A 244 -23.20 -9.06 -16.05
CA ASP A 244 -24.02 -9.48 -14.91
C ASP A 244 -23.20 -10.04 -13.73
N GLY A 245 -23.61 -9.71 -12.51
CA GLY A 245 -23.01 -10.30 -11.31
C GLY A 245 -23.85 -10.09 -10.05
N THR A 246 -23.45 -10.79 -8.99
CA THR A 246 -24.13 -10.80 -7.70
C THR A 246 -23.25 -10.19 -6.64
N TYR A 247 -23.82 -9.34 -5.79
CA TYR A 247 -23.18 -8.78 -4.62
C TYR A 247 -23.94 -9.20 -3.36
N ALA A 248 -23.26 -10.00 -2.52
CA ALA A 248 -23.84 -10.56 -1.31
C ALA A 248 -23.60 -9.72 -0.05
N GLY A 249 -22.75 -8.70 -0.14
CA GLY A 249 -22.44 -7.81 0.97
C GLY A 249 -23.64 -6.97 1.40
N VAL A 250 -23.64 -6.57 2.67
CA VAL A 250 -24.62 -5.59 3.20
C VAL A 250 -24.02 -4.20 3.10
N MET A 251 -24.77 -3.27 2.51
CA MET A 251 -24.50 -1.83 2.54
C MET A 251 -25.32 -1.16 3.66
N SER A 252 -24.69 -0.30 4.45
CA SER A 252 -25.30 0.42 5.58
C SER A 252 -24.93 1.90 5.60
N SER A 253 -25.49 2.68 6.54
CA SER A 253 -25.21 4.10 6.80
C SER A 253 -25.88 5.10 5.83
N SER A 254 -25.47 6.37 5.84
CA SER A 254 -26.22 7.47 5.20
C SER A 254 -26.02 7.63 3.68
N GLY A 255 -25.07 6.91 3.10
CA GLY A 255 -24.64 7.10 1.72
C GLY A 255 -25.62 6.56 0.68
N SER A 256 -25.46 7.04 -0.55
CA SER A 256 -26.27 6.63 -1.70
C SER A 256 -25.67 5.45 -2.45
N LEU A 257 -26.53 4.70 -3.15
CA LEU A 257 -26.14 3.65 -4.08
C LEU A 257 -26.47 4.09 -5.51
N THR A 258 -25.50 4.00 -6.43
CA THR A 258 -25.75 4.15 -7.87
C THR A 258 -25.42 2.87 -8.63
N LYS A 259 -26.34 2.43 -9.49
CA LYS A 259 -26.10 1.38 -10.49
C LYS A 259 -26.03 2.00 -11.87
N GLN A 260 -24.92 1.77 -12.55
CA GLN A 260 -24.68 2.14 -13.95
C GLN A 260 -24.02 0.99 -14.73
N GLY A 261 -23.76 1.21 -16.02
CA GLY A 261 -23.27 0.17 -16.93
C GLY A 261 -24.38 -0.78 -17.39
N THR A 262 -24.16 -1.46 -18.51
CA THR A 262 -25.18 -2.26 -19.23
C THR A 262 -25.57 -3.55 -18.54
N GLY A 263 -24.71 -4.08 -17.67
CA GLY A 263 -24.93 -5.36 -17.00
C GLY A 263 -25.90 -5.28 -15.82
N LYS A 264 -26.19 -6.44 -15.25
CA LYS A 264 -27.03 -6.61 -14.07
C LYS A 264 -26.21 -6.63 -12.78
N VAL A 265 -26.74 -6.01 -11.72
CA VAL A 265 -26.29 -6.25 -10.34
C VAL A 265 -27.43 -6.88 -9.57
N ILE A 266 -27.18 -8.06 -9.00
CA ILE A 266 -28.11 -8.74 -8.09
C ILE A 266 -27.62 -8.47 -6.66
N LEU A 267 -28.41 -7.76 -5.87
CA LEU A 267 -28.16 -7.53 -4.45
C LEU A 267 -28.90 -8.60 -3.63
N THR A 268 -28.15 -9.42 -2.89
CA THR A 268 -28.75 -10.45 -2.02
C THR A 268 -28.66 -10.12 -0.53
N GLY A 269 -27.84 -9.13 -0.15
CA GLY A 269 -27.74 -8.66 1.22
C GLY A 269 -28.94 -7.79 1.62
N ALA A 270 -29.37 -7.90 2.89
CA ALA A 270 -30.37 -7.01 3.47
C ALA A 270 -29.72 -5.66 3.81
N ASN A 271 -29.90 -4.67 2.93
CA ASN A 271 -29.24 -3.39 3.01
C ASN A 271 -29.97 -2.44 3.96
N THR A 272 -29.21 -1.55 4.62
CA THR A 272 -29.71 -0.57 5.60
C THR A 272 -29.21 0.85 5.33
N TYR A 273 -28.66 1.10 4.14
CA TYR A 273 -28.26 2.46 3.77
C TYR A 273 -29.49 3.37 3.59
N SER A 274 -29.38 4.65 3.91
CA SER A 274 -30.52 5.59 3.88
C SER A 274 -30.43 6.68 2.79
N GLY A 275 -29.33 6.74 2.04
CA GLY A 275 -29.08 7.79 1.05
C GLY A 275 -29.81 7.61 -0.30
N GLY A 276 -30.69 6.60 -0.41
CA GLY A 276 -31.44 6.30 -1.62
C GLY A 276 -30.65 5.52 -2.68
N THR A 277 -31.36 5.10 -3.71
CA THR A 277 -30.82 4.30 -4.83
C THR A 277 -31.08 4.99 -6.17
N THR A 278 -30.06 5.11 -7.01
CA THR A 278 -30.19 5.61 -8.39
C THR A 278 -29.79 4.53 -9.38
N VAL A 279 -30.61 4.30 -10.42
CA VAL A 279 -30.33 3.33 -11.48
C VAL A 279 -30.33 4.05 -12.81
N THR A 280 -29.14 4.32 -13.34
CA THR A 280 -28.96 5.10 -14.58
C THR A 280 -28.81 4.22 -15.83
N ALA A 281 -28.39 2.97 -15.67
CA ALA A 281 -28.23 2.02 -16.78
C ALA A 281 -28.24 0.56 -16.31
N GLY A 282 -28.61 -0.33 -17.24
CA GLY A 282 -28.65 -1.79 -17.03
C GLY A 282 -29.78 -2.22 -16.10
N THR A 283 -29.53 -3.27 -15.30
CA THR A 283 -30.52 -3.82 -14.38
C THR A 283 -29.99 -3.85 -12.95
N LEU A 284 -30.81 -3.41 -12.00
CA LEU A 284 -30.62 -3.66 -10.58
C LEU A 284 -31.70 -4.64 -10.11
N GLN A 285 -31.30 -5.76 -9.50
CA GLN A 285 -32.20 -6.83 -9.06
C GLN A 285 -31.99 -7.15 -7.57
N GLY A 286 -33.06 -7.43 -6.84
CA GLY A 286 -33.01 -7.79 -5.42
C GLY A 286 -34.40 -7.99 -4.83
N ASN A 287 -34.52 -8.23 -3.54
CA ASN A 287 -35.80 -8.32 -2.83
C ASN A 287 -36.11 -7.03 -2.05
N VAL A 288 -37.20 -7.01 -1.28
CA VAL A 288 -37.59 -5.85 -0.47
C VAL A 288 -36.52 -5.41 0.55
N GLY A 289 -35.71 -6.34 1.06
CA GLY A 289 -34.59 -6.04 1.95
C GLY A 289 -33.35 -5.54 1.19
N SER A 290 -33.27 -5.74 -0.13
CA SER A 290 -32.14 -5.28 -0.94
C SER A 290 -32.19 -3.77 -1.19
N PHE A 291 -33.36 -3.14 -1.14
CA PHE A 291 -33.57 -1.75 -1.55
C PHE A 291 -34.22 -0.90 -0.46
N PRO A 292 -33.45 -0.35 0.49
CA PRO A 292 -33.95 0.63 1.43
C PRO A 292 -34.16 1.99 0.75
N GLY A 293 -35.28 2.65 1.07
CA GLY A 293 -35.58 4.03 0.68
C GLY A 293 -36.02 4.22 -0.77
N ASP A 294 -35.97 5.48 -1.22
CA ASP A 294 -36.44 5.88 -2.55
C ASP A 294 -35.50 5.37 -3.66
N ILE A 295 -36.10 5.03 -4.81
CA ILE A 295 -35.39 4.61 -6.01
C ILE A 295 -35.69 5.58 -7.14
N LEU A 296 -34.66 6.32 -7.59
CA LEU A 296 -34.69 7.02 -8.86
C LEU A 296 -34.28 6.05 -9.98
N ASN A 297 -35.23 5.69 -10.83
CA ASN A 297 -35.03 4.67 -11.86
C ASN A 297 -35.17 5.23 -13.28
N ASP A 298 -34.03 5.39 -13.95
CA ASP A 298 -33.95 5.75 -15.38
C ASP A 298 -33.66 4.52 -16.26
N ALA A 299 -33.62 3.31 -15.68
CA ALA A 299 -33.36 2.05 -16.37
C ALA A 299 -34.27 0.92 -15.83
N VAL A 300 -33.71 -0.24 -15.46
CA VAL A 300 -34.50 -1.41 -15.03
C VAL A 300 -34.21 -1.76 -13.57
N VAL A 301 -35.28 -1.85 -12.77
CA VAL A 301 -35.26 -2.41 -11.41
C VAL A 301 -36.17 -3.64 -11.38
N VAL A 302 -35.66 -4.74 -10.83
CA VAL A 302 -36.38 -6.02 -10.69
C VAL A 302 -36.48 -6.38 -9.21
N PHE A 303 -37.70 -6.64 -8.75
CA PHE A 303 -37.95 -7.18 -7.42
C PHE A 303 -38.19 -8.69 -7.49
N ASP A 304 -37.38 -9.45 -6.77
CA ASP A 304 -37.60 -10.87 -6.58
C ASP A 304 -38.78 -11.06 -5.61
N GLN A 305 -39.90 -11.58 -6.13
CA GLN A 305 -41.02 -11.98 -5.30
C GLN A 305 -40.65 -13.31 -4.62
N GLY A 306 -40.70 -13.34 -3.29
CA GLY A 306 -40.72 -14.62 -2.58
C GLY A 306 -41.94 -15.43 -3.05
N SER A 307 -41.79 -16.74 -3.23
CA SER A 307 -42.97 -17.61 -3.30
C SER A 307 -43.68 -17.52 -1.94
N ASP A 308 -44.82 -16.83 -1.92
CA ASP A 308 -45.75 -16.78 -0.78
C ASP A 308 -46.14 -18.20 -0.31
#